data_AF-A0A165WIG5-F1
#
_entry.id   AF-A0A165WIG5-F1
#
_cell.length_a   1.000
_cell.length_b   1.000
_cell.length_c   1.000
_cell.angle_alpha   90.00
_cell.angle_beta   90.00
_cell.angle_gamma   90.00
#
_symmetry.space_group_name_H-M   'P 1'
#
loop_
_entity.id
_entity.type
_entity.pdbx_description
1 polymer ?
#
loop_
_entity_poly.entity_id
_entity_poly.type
_entity_poly.pdbx_seq_one_letter_code
_entity_poly.pdbx_strand_id
1 'polypeptide(L)'
;WSKADMMAKGFIRTRCSATISDKLRPEVCAYDMWALLEFEYGQVGLTGAFTEFKKALAITIPNNANPAAAIDKIGQHFRRLKALGVEVPEFIHGMLIVSKLPEYMNLVSQM
;
A
#
# COMPACT_ATOMS: atom_id res chain seq x y z
N TRP A 1 -19.62 18.63 17.72
CA TRP A 1 -19.62 17.19 17.39
C TRP A 1 -20.43 16.90 16.12
N SER A 2 -21.77 17.08 16.09
CA SER A 2 -22.62 16.80 14.91
C SER A 2 -22.19 17.49 13.60
N LYS A 3 -21.77 18.78 13.63
CA LYS A 3 -21.28 19.49 12.43
C LYS A 3 -20.00 18.87 11.85
N ALA A 4 -19.08 18.45 12.71
CA ALA A 4 -17.82 17.84 12.29
C ALA A 4 -18.05 16.43 11.72
N ASP A 5 -18.97 15.67 12.32
CA ASP A 5 -19.38 14.36 11.82
C ASP A 5 -20.00 14.48 10.42
N MET A 6 -20.96 15.40 10.22
CA MET A 6 -21.58 15.64 8.92
C MET A 6 -20.56 16.02 7.83
N MET A 7 -19.56 16.85 8.16
CA MET A 7 -18.47 17.18 7.24
C MET A 7 -17.65 15.93 6.90
N ALA A 8 -17.26 15.14 7.90
CA ALA A 8 -16.49 13.92 7.69
C ALA A 8 -17.24 12.92 6.80
N LYS A 9 -18.55 12.72 7.01
CA LYS A 9 -19.40 11.88 6.13
C LYS A 9 -19.37 12.36 4.68
N GLY A 10 -19.45 13.68 4.47
CA GLY A 10 -19.36 14.28 3.14
C GLY A 10 -17.99 14.04 2.48
N PHE A 11 -16.91 14.24 3.23
CA PHE A 11 -15.55 13.99 2.73
C PHE A 11 -15.31 12.53 2.39
N ILE A 12 -15.76 11.58 3.21
CA ILE A 12 -15.63 10.15 2.92
C ILE A 12 -16.36 9.81 1.61
N ARG A 13 -17.63 10.22 1.47
CA ARG A 13 -18.45 9.91 0.29
C ARG A 13 -17.91 10.47 -1.01
N THR A 14 -17.28 11.65 -0.98
CA THR A 14 -16.70 12.28 -2.19
C THR A 14 -15.42 11.62 -2.67
N ARG A 15 -14.77 10.83 -1.81
CA ARG A 15 -13.57 10.04 -2.16
C ARG A 15 -13.91 8.62 -2.62
N CYS A 16 -15.15 8.17 -2.44
CA CYS A 16 -15.64 6.86 -2.85
C CYS A 16 -16.30 6.90 -4.24
N SER A 17 -16.31 5.76 -4.94
CA SER A 17 -17.11 5.60 -6.16
C SER A 17 -18.61 5.66 -5.83
N ALA A 18 -19.45 5.90 -6.85
CA ALA A 18 -20.91 6.00 -6.66
C ALA A 18 -21.50 4.77 -5.95
N THR A 19 -21.07 3.57 -6.34
CA THR A 19 -21.51 2.30 -5.75
C THR A 19 -21.15 2.18 -4.26
N ILE A 20 -19.93 2.57 -3.88
CA ILE A 20 -19.50 2.54 -2.47
C ILE A 20 -20.19 3.65 -1.68
N SER A 21 -20.36 4.83 -2.27
CA SER A 21 -21.06 5.96 -1.65
C SER A 21 -22.52 5.66 -1.33
N ASP A 22 -23.19 4.89 -2.20
CA ASP A 22 -24.57 4.44 -1.96
C ASP A 22 -24.66 3.38 -0.86
N LYS A 23 -23.69 2.46 -0.79
CA LYS A 23 -23.57 1.52 0.33
C LYS A 23 -23.36 2.19 1.69
N LEU A 24 -22.64 3.31 1.72
CA LEU A 24 -22.36 4.07 2.95
C LEU A 24 -23.53 4.96 3.40
N ARG A 25 -24.53 5.18 2.53
CA ARG A 25 -25.67 6.08 2.80
C ARG A 25 -26.51 5.70 4.04
N PRO A 26 -26.73 4.41 4.36
CA PRO A 26 -27.47 4.00 5.56
C PRO A 26 -26.76 4.31 6.88
N GLU A 27 -25.44 4.55 6.86
CA GLU A 27 -24.65 4.70 8.08
C GLU A 27 -24.93 6.02 8.81
N VAL A 28 -25.02 5.93 10.15
CA VAL A 28 -25.51 7.01 11.01
C VAL A 28 -24.44 8.07 11.22
N CYS A 29 -23.19 7.66 11.52
CA CYS A 29 -22.08 8.58 11.75
C CYS A 29 -20.87 8.30 10.84
N ALA A 30 -19.92 9.23 10.80
CA ALA A 30 -18.70 9.07 10.01
C ALA A 30 -17.82 7.92 10.50
N TYR A 31 -17.88 7.60 11.79
CA TYR A 31 -17.18 6.45 12.36
C TYR A 31 -17.71 5.13 11.76
N ASP A 32 -19.03 4.94 11.70
CA ASP A 32 -19.63 3.73 11.15
C ASP A 32 -19.31 3.58 9.65
N MET A 33 -19.33 4.69 8.90
CA MET A 33 -18.90 4.70 7.50
C MET A 33 -17.45 4.24 7.35
N TRP A 34 -16.55 4.72 8.20
CA TRP A 34 -15.14 4.30 8.18
C TRP A 34 -14.98 2.84 8.58
N ALA A 35 -15.68 2.39 9.63
CA ALA A 35 -15.65 1.01 10.10
C ALA A 35 -16.16 0.03 9.03
N LEU A 36 -17.23 0.38 8.29
CA LEU A 36 -17.73 -0.43 7.18
C LEU A 36 -16.71 -0.52 6.04
N LEU A 37 -16.05 0.60 5.70
CA LEU A 37 -14.99 0.61 4.70
C LEU A 37 -13.80 -0.25 5.13
N GLU A 38 -13.39 -0.15 6.39
CA GLU A 38 -12.31 -0.95 6.96
C GLU A 38 -12.67 -2.45 7.01
N PHE A 39 -13.92 -2.77 7.30
CA PHE A 39 -14.40 -4.15 7.30
C PHE A 39 -14.46 -4.74 5.88
N GLU A 40 -15.11 -4.06 4.93
CA GLU A 40 -15.28 -4.59 3.56
C GLU A 40 -13.99 -4.53 2.73
N TYR A 41 -13.19 -3.49 2.93
CA TYR A 41 -12.05 -3.18 2.06
C TYR A 41 -10.71 -3.05 2.79
N GLY A 42 -10.72 -2.90 4.13
CA GLY A 42 -9.50 -2.90 4.95
C GLY A 42 -8.98 -4.31 5.25
N GLN A 43 -9.82 -5.34 5.10
CA GLN A 43 -9.39 -6.74 5.09
C GLN A 43 -8.65 -7.03 3.79
N VAL A 44 -7.33 -6.86 3.81
CA VAL A 44 -6.53 -7.17 2.63
C VAL A 44 -6.36 -8.67 2.52
N GLY A 45 -7.32 -9.31 1.86
CA GLY A 45 -7.19 -10.68 1.41
C GLY A 45 -5.96 -10.86 0.50
N LEU A 46 -5.63 -12.11 0.19
CA LEU A 46 -4.48 -12.51 -0.64
C LEU A 46 -4.26 -11.60 -1.87
N THR A 47 -5.34 -11.16 -2.52
CA THR A 47 -5.30 -10.26 -3.68
C THR A 47 -4.62 -8.92 -3.43
N GLY A 48 -4.87 -8.26 -2.29
CA GLY A 48 -4.24 -6.96 -2.05
C GLY A 48 -2.82 -7.10 -1.49
N ALA A 49 -2.51 -8.17 -0.76
CA ALA A 49 -1.14 -8.52 -0.42
C ALA A 49 -0.33 -8.80 -1.70
N PHE A 50 -0.88 -9.59 -2.61
CA PHE A 50 -0.27 -9.84 -3.91
C PHE A 50 -0.10 -8.54 -4.73
N THR A 51 -1.08 -7.64 -4.68
CA THR A 51 -1.01 -6.34 -5.38
C THR A 51 0.11 -5.46 -4.85
N GLU A 52 0.26 -5.34 -3.52
CA GLU A 52 1.37 -4.58 -2.92
C GLU A 52 2.73 -5.23 -3.20
N PHE A 53 2.82 -6.56 -3.14
CA PHE A 53 4.03 -7.28 -3.51
C PHE A 53 4.40 -7.07 -4.99
N LYS A 54 3.41 -7.12 -5.88
CA LYS A 54 3.60 -6.84 -7.31
C LYS A 54 4.07 -5.41 -7.56
N LYS A 55 3.59 -4.43 -6.80
CA LYS A 55 4.09 -3.04 -6.87
C LYS A 55 5.56 -2.95 -6.46
N ALA A 56 5.97 -3.65 -5.39
CA ALA A 56 7.37 -3.73 -4.99
C ALA A 56 8.24 -4.34 -6.10
N LEU A 57 7.77 -5.42 -6.74
CA LEU A 57 8.45 -6.07 -7.87
C LEU A 57 8.55 -5.17 -9.12
N ALA A 58 7.61 -4.25 -9.31
CA ALA A 58 7.59 -3.36 -10.48
C ALA A 58 8.52 -2.15 -10.32
N ILE A 59 9.06 -1.89 -9.13
CA ILE A 59 10.01 -0.79 -8.92
C ILE A 59 11.30 -1.09 -9.69
N THR A 60 11.70 -0.13 -10.52
CA THR A 60 12.97 -0.11 -11.22
C THR A 60 13.87 0.96 -10.61
N ILE A 61 15.15 0.63 -10.44
CA ILE A 61 16.17 1.60 -10.06
C ILE A 61 16.66 2.25 -11.36
N PRO A 62 16.47 3.56 -11.58
CA PRO A 62 16.93 4.20 -12.81
C PRO A 62 18.46 4.20 -12.90
N ASN A 63 18.99 3.99 -14.09
CA ASN A 63 20.41 4.22 -14.36
C ASN A 63 20.76 5.70 -14.10
N ASN A 64 21.91 5.95 -13.47
CA ASN A 64 22.39 7.29 -13.06
C ASN A 64 21.49 8.07 -12.07
N ALA A 65 20.52 7.44 -11.41
CA ALA A 65 19.75 8.05 -10.32
C ALA A 65 20.18 7.50 -8.95
N ASN A 66 19.88 8.24 -7.88
CA ASN A 66 20.15 7.79 -6.52
C ASN A 66 19.29 6.54 -6.20
N PRO A 67 19.89 5.36 -5.97
CA PRO A 67 19.15 4.13 -5.70
C PRO A 67 18.40 4.14 -4.36
N ALA A 68 18.81 4.98 -3.41
CA ALA A 68 18.21 5.06 -2.07
C ALA A 68 16.71 5.35 -2.12
N ALA A 69 16.26 6.22 -3.04
CA ALA A 69 14.85 6.55 -3.19
C ALA A 69 14.00 5.36 -3.68
N ALA A 70 14.55 4.52 -4.55
CA ALA A 70 13.87 3.32 -5.03
C ALA A 70 13.87 2.23 -3.95
N ILE A 71 14.97 2.07 -3.20
CA ILE A 71 15.07 1.14 -2.08
C ILE A 71 14.07 1.49 -0.97
N ASP A 72 13.95 2.77 -0.59
CA ASP A 72 12.97 3.17 0.44
C ASP A 72 11.53 2.94 -0.01
N LYS A 73 11.22 3.14 -1.32
CA LYS A 73 9.91 2.78 -1.88
C LYS A 73 9.63 1.28 -1.78
N ILE A 74 10.61 0.44 -2.11
CA ILE A 74 10.49 -1.02 -1.92
C ILE A 74 10.22 -1.34 -0.44
N GLY A 75 10.97 -0.73 0.48
CA GLY A 75 10.78 -0.88 1.92
C GLY A 75 9.41 -0.40 2.42
N GLN A 76 8.84 0.66 1.82
CA GLN A 76 7.47 1.09 2.13
C GLN A 76 6.44 0.03 1.75
N HIS A 77 6.57 -0.64 0.60
CA HIS A 77 5.65 -1.71 0.22
C HIS A 77 5.74 -2.91 1.16
N PHE A 78 6.94 -3.28 1.62
CA PHE A 78 7.10 -4.33 2.63
C PHE A 78 6.53 -3.96 4.01
N ARG A 79 6.67 -2.69 4.44
CA ARG A 79 6.00 -2.19 5.65
C ARG A 79 4.48 -2.27 5.53
N ARG A 80 3.93 -1.99 4.35
CA ARG A 80 2.50 -2.17 4.07
C ARG A 80 2.12 -3.64 4.14
N LEU A 81 2.85 -4.55 3.50
CA LEU A 81 2.60 -6.00 3.60
C LEU A 81 2.59 -6.51 5.05
N LYS A 82 3.53 -6.04 5.87
CA LYS A 82 3.56 -6.35 7.30
C LYS A 82 2.32 -5.86 8.04
N ALA A 83 1.82 -4.67 7.72
CA ALA A 83 0.55 -4.15 8.26
C ALA A 83 -0.67 -4.98 7.82
N LEU A 84 -0.56 -5.72 6.71
CA LEU A 84 -1.58 -6.66 6.22
C LEU A 84 -1.41 -8.07 6.80
N GLY A 85 -0.52 -8.28 7.77
CA GLY A 85 -0.24 -9.58 8.36
C GLY A 85 0.65 -10.49 7.50
N VAL A 86 1.22 -9.99 6.40
CA VAL A 86 2.15 -10.73 5.53
C VAL A 86 3.56 -10.26 5.82
N GLU A 87 4.28 -11.01 6.65
CA GLU A 87 5.69 -10.76 6.94
C GLU A 87 6.58 -11.41 5.88
N VAL A 88 7.27 -10.58 5.11
CA VAL A 88 8.27 -11.04 4.16
C VAL A 88 9.62 -11.11 4.89
N PRO A 89 10.34 -12.25 4.83
CA PRO A 89 11.65 -12.36 5.47
C PRO A 89 12.64 -11.33 4.94
N GLU A 90 13.50 -10.80 5.82
CA GLU A 90 14.49 -9.78 5.47
C GLU A 90 15.46 -10.23 4.38
N PHE A 91 15.78 -11.53 4.34
CA PHE A 91 16.57 -12.12 3.26
C PHE A 91 15.92 -11.94 1.88
N ILE A 92 14.59 -12.07 1.79
CA ILE A 92 13.84 -11.86 0.54
C ILE A 92 13.81 -10.37 0.18
N HIS A 93 13.81 -9.46 1.15
CA HIS A 93 13.98 -8.02 0.88
C HIS A 93 15.32 -7.75 0.19
N GLY A 94 16.40 -8.33 0.73
CA GLY A 94 17.74 -8.23 0.15
C GLY A 94 17.79 -8.78 -1.27
N MET A 95 17.26 -9.99 -1.50
CA MET A 95 17.19 -10.60 -2.83
C MET A 95 16.43 -9.72 -3.82
N LEU A 96 15.32 -9.12 -3.41
CA LEU A 96 14.55 -8.22 -4.26
C LEU A 96 15.37 -6.99 -4.63
N ILE A 97 16.01 -6.34 -3.67
CA ILE A 97 16.86 -5.16 -3.92
C ILE A 97 17.98 -5.51 -4.90
N VAL A 98 18.69 -6.63 -4.67
CA VAL A 98 19.77 -7.09 -5.54
C VAL A 98 19.26 -7.36 -6.97
N SER A 99 18.07 -7.96 -7.12
CA SER A 99 17.47 -8.20 -8.44
C SER A 99 17.13 -6.94 -9.22
N LYS A 100 17.06 -5.78 -8.56
CA LYS A 100 16.72 -4.48 -9.16
C LYS A 100 17.93 -3.56 -9.32
N LEU A 101 19.13 -4.02 -8.93
CA LEU A 101 20.32 -3.22 -9.06
C LEU A 101 20.61 -2.94 -10.54
N PRO A 102 20.96 -1.69 -10.88
CA PRO A 102 21.36 -1.33 -12.22
C PRO A 102 22.72 -1.95 -12.57
N GLU A 103 22.99 -2.15 -13.86
CA GLU A 103 24.16 -2.93 -14.34
C GLU A 103 25.51 -2.41 -13.83
N TYR A 104 25.63 -1.10 -13.58
CA TYR A 104 26.85 -0.52 -13.03
C TYR A 104 27.15 -0.94 -11.57
N MET A 105 26.18 -1.56 -10.89
CA MET A 105 26.31 -2.16 -9.56
C MET A 105 26.44 -3.69 -9.58
N ASN A 106 26.60 -4.31 -10.77
CA ASN A 106 26.73 -5.77 -10.91
C ASN A 106 27.91 -6.38 -10.16
N LEU A 107 28.92 -5.59 -9.78
CA LEU A 107 30.01 -6.03 -8.90
C LEU A 107 29.50 -6.50 -7.52
N VAL A 108 28.37 -5.96 -7.06
CA VAL A 108 27.75 -6.32 -5.76
C VAL A 108 26.85 -7.56 -5.88
N SER A 109 26.33 -7.88 -7.07
CA SER A 109 25.48 -9.06 -7.29
C SER A 109 26.27 -10.35 -7.57
N GLN A 110 27.59 -10.25 -7.77
CA GLN A 110 28.49 -11.38 -8.04
C GLN A 110 29.39 -11.76 -6.85
N MET A 111 29.29 -11.05 -5.72
CA MET A 111 29.93 -11.42 -4.44
C MET A 111 28.98 -12.24 -3.58
#